data_AF-A0A4Q3G5L0-F1
#
_entry.id   AF-A0A4Q3G5L0-F1
#
_cell.length_a   1.000
_cell.length_b   1.000
_cell.length_c   1.000
_cell.angle_alpha   90.00
_cell.angle_beta   90.00
_cell.angle_gamma   90.00
#
_symmetry.space_group_name_H-M   'P 1'
#
loop_
_entity.id
_entity.type
_entity.pdbx_description
1 polymer ?
#
loop_
_entity_poly.entity_id
_entity_poly.type
_entity_poly.pdbx_seq_one_letter_code
_entity_poly.pdbx_strand_id
1 'polypeptide(L)'
;MAVIGHPHRPDNECKEALELDLTPDPGETAGQLWTRREAMQAEAASLLGQMLFAFSYIDVNLGLCLAWVDNGTRLETLSKSVAEQNIHTKLEALLKHVAEKFPAGSKRRVAYECWIERVHVARVQRNQMVHGRWGIEAHRHKVVNVVGLPSGTQQCIEYTLEELTAFNEELLALERELARLRKHWPI
;
A
#
# COMPACT_ATOMS: atom_id res chain seq x y z
N MET A 1 3.98 21.20 47.54
CA MET A 1 2.62 21.30 46.97
C MET A 1 2.70 22.08 45.68
N ALA A 2 2.59 21.40 44.55
CA ALA A 2 2.35 22.00 43.24
C ALA A 2 1.51 21.01 42.45
N VAL A 3 0.26 21.37 42.20
CA VAL A 3 -0.68 20.65 41.34
C VAL A 3 -0.28 21.02 39.91
N ILE A 4 0.14 20.03 39.11
CA ILE A 4 0.39 20.24 37.67
C ILE A 4 -0.65 19.40 36.93
N GLY A 5 -1.46 20.10 36.14
CA GLY A 5 -2.69 19.63 35.53
C GLY A 5 -2.50 18.47 34.57
N HIS A 6 -3.56 17.67 34.48
CA HIS A 6 -3.75 16.65 33.44
C HIS A 6 -3.71 17.29 32.05
N PRO A 7 -2.90 16.74 31.11
CA PRO A 7 -3.08 17.05 29.71
C PRO A 7 -4.33 16.34 29.20
N HIS A 8 -5.19 17.15 28.58
CA HIS A 8 -6.39 16.80 27.85
C HIS A 8 -6.17 15.57 26.94
N ARG A 9 -7.04 14.56 27.10
CA ARG A 9 -7.20 13.41 26.21
C ARG A 9 -7.73 13.87 24.84
N PRO A 10 -7.13 13.49 23.70
CA PRO A 10 -7.79 13.54 22.40
C PRO A 10 -8.37 12.15 22.10
N ASP A 11 -9.38 11.73 22.87
CA ASP A 11 -10.10 10.46 22.62
C ASP A 11 -11.35 10.65 21.73
N ASN A 12 -11.60 11.87 21.26
CA ASN A 12 -12.89 12.25 20.67
C ASN A 12 -12.89 12.44 19.14
N GLU A 13 -11.75 12.52 18.45
CA GLU A 13 -11.75 12.85 17.01
C GLU A 13 -12.37 11.73 16.14
N CYS A 14 -12.24 10.46 16.51
CA CYS A 14 -12.94 9.37 15.82
C CYS A 14 -14.44 9.27 16.18
N LYS A 15 -14.88 9.84 17.31
CA LYS A 15 -16.30 9.88 17.69
C LYS A 15 -16.99 11.11 17.09
N GLU A 16 -16.31 12.24 17.01
CA GLU A 16 -16.84 13.50 16.47
C GLU A 16 -16.86 13.54 14.94
N ALA A 17 -15.95 12.83 14.26
CA ALA A 17 -16.03 12.65 12.79
C ALA A 17 -17.25 11.82 12.33
N LEU A 18 -17.99 11.23 13.28
CA LEU A 18 -19.20 10.44 13.05
C LEU A 18 -20.51 11.22 13.26
N GLU A 19 -20.47 12.46 13.75
CA GLU A 19 -21.69 13.21 14.14
C GLU A 19 -22.01 14.47 13.31
N LEU A 20 -21.27 14.77 12.24
CA LEU A 20 -21.55 15.94 11.40
C LEU A 20 -21.85 15.54 9.95
N ASP A 21 -23.12 15.18 9.72
CA ASP A 21 -24.03 15.67 8.68
C ASP A 21 -25.13 14.60 8.43
N LEU A 22 -26.01 14.44 9.43
CA LEU A 22 -27.08 13.46 9.45
C LEU A 22 -28.37 14.06 8.87
N THR A 23 -28.43 14.20 7.56
CA THR A 23 -29.73 14.11 6.88
C THR A 23 -29.71 12.86 6.01
N PRO A 24 -30.27 11.72 6.47
CA PRO A 24 -30.52 10.59 5.58
C PRO A 24 -31.32 11.09 4.38
N ASP A 25 -30.96 10.61 3.18
CA ASP A 25 -31.81 10.80 2.01
C ASP A 25 -33.23 10.33 2.39
N PRO A 26 -34.27 11.21 2.38
CA PRO A 26 -35.54 10.94 3.06
C PRO A 26 -36.32 9.72 2.56
N GLY A 27 -35.80 8.98 1.58
CA GLY A 27 -36.36 7.75 1.04
C GLY A 27 -35.51 6.49 1.20
N GLU A 28 -34.29 6.54 1.78
CA GLU A 28 -33.46 5.33 1.92
C GLU A 28 -33.86 4.50 3.14
N THR A 29 -34.37 3.30 2.89
CA THR A 29 -34.75 2.35 3.94
C THR A 29 -33.51 1.74 4.60
N ALA A 30 -33.63 1.36 5.87
CA ALA A 30 -32.57 0.63 6.59
C ALA A 30 -32.13 -0.65 5.85
N GLY A 31 -33.04 -1.29 5.10
CA GLY A 31 -32.72 -2.45 4.27
C GLY A 31 -31.80 -2.10 3.09
N GLN A 32 -32.05 -0.98 2.40
CA GLN A 32 -31.19 -0.50 1.30
C GLN A 32 -29.77 -0.16 1.80
N LEU A 33 -29.67 0.50 2.96
CA LEU A 33 -28.38 0.79 3.60
C LEU A 33 -27.60 -0.46 3.97
N TRP A 34 -28.28 -1.48 4.51
CA TRP A 34 -27.66 -2.75 4.86
C TRP A 34 -27.13 -3.48 3.60
N THR A 35 -27.94 -3.56 2.54
CA THR A 35 -27.52 -4.14 1.27
C THR A 35 -26.35 -3.39 0.65
N ARG A 36 -26.36 -2.04 0.69
CA ARG A 36 -25.24 -1.22 0.22
C ARG A 36 -23.97 -1.53 1.02
N ARG A 37 -24.07 -1.59 2.35
CA ARG A 37 -22.96 -1.91 3.24
C ARG A 37 -22.33 -3.26 2.90
N GLU A 38 -23.14 -4.30 2.72
CA GLU A 38 -22.67 -5.64 2.36
C GLU A 38 -21.99 -5.67 0.99
N ALA A 39 -22.58 -5.00 -0.01
CA ALA A 39 -22.00 -4.91 -1.35
C ALA A 39 -20.64 -4.20 -1.34
N MET A 40 -20.56 -3.05 -0.66
CA MET A 40 -19.31 -2.30 -0.50
C MET A 40 -18.26 -3.13 0.25
N GLN A 41 -18.65 -3.88 1.29
CA GLN A 41 -17.74 -4.73 2.03
C GLN A 41 -17.16 -5.84 1.13
N ALA A 42 -18.01 -6.49 0.33
CA ALA A 42 -17.57 -7.54 -0.58
C ALA A 42 -16.61 -6.99 -1.65
N GLU A 43 -16.91 -5.83 -2.20
CA GLU A 43 -16.06 -5.18 -3.21
C GLU A 43 -14.72 -4.73 -2.62
N ALA A 44 -14.73 -4.06 -1.46
CA ALA A 44 -13.51 -3.67 -0.76
C ALA A 44 -12.65 -4.89 -0.41
N ALA A 45 -13.25 -5.98 0.07
CA ALA A 45 -12.53 -7.22 0.36
C ALA A 45 -11.87 -7.82 -0.89
N SER A 46 -12.57 -7.79 -2.03
CA SER A 46 -12.03 -8.21 -3.32
C SER A 46 -10.83 -7.36 -3.75
N LEU A 47 -10.97 -6.03 -3.70
CA LEU A 47 -9.90 -5.09 -4.07
C LEU A 47 -8.67 -5.20 -3.17
N LEU A 48 -8.87 -5.37 -1.86
CA LEU A 48 -7.78 -5.60 -0.91
C LEU A 48 -7.10 -6.95 -1.12
N GLY A 49 -7.86 -7.99 -1.48
CA GLY A 49 -7.31 -9.28 -1.87
C GLY A 49 -6.45 -9.17 -3.13
N GLN A 50 -6.97 -8.53 -4.19
CA GLN A 50 -6.24 -8.29 -5.44
C GLN A 50 -4.92 -7.54 -5.19
N MET A 51 -4.95 -6.54 -4.32
CA MET A 51 -3.78 -5.76 -3.92
C MET A 51 -2.68 -6.66 -3.34
N LEU A 52 -3.04 -7.61 -2.46
CA LEU A 52 -2.08 -8.55 -1.88
C LEU A 52 -1.41 -9.42 -2.94
N PHE A 53 -2.17 -9.93 -3.92
CA PHE A 53 -1.63 -10.72 -5.01
C PHE A 53 -0.71 -9.88 -5.93
N ALA A 54 -1.16 -8.70 -6.34
CA ALA A 54 -0.38 -7.81 -7.20
C ALA A 54 0.94 -7.42 -6.53
N PHE A 55 0.91 -7.06 -5.25
CA PHE A 55 2.13 -6.71 -4.52
C PHE A 55 3.07 -7.90 -4.33
N SER A 56 2.54 -9.10 -4.07
CA SER A 56 3.33 -10.34 -4.01
C SER A 56 4.05 -10.61 -5.34
N TYR A 57 3.36 -10.38 -6.46
CA TYR A 57 3.94 -10.55 -7.78
C TYR A 57 5.09 -9.57 -8.04
N ILE A 58 4.96 -8.31 -7.62
CA ILE A 58 6.06 -7.33 -7.65
C ILE A 58 7.26 -7.82 -6.82
N ASP A 59 7.03 -8.28 -5.59
CA ASP A 59 8.10 -8.74 -4.69
C ASP A 59 8.87 -9.95 -5.25
N VAL A 60 8.14 -10.91 -5.84
CA VAL A 60 8.75 -12.07 -6.51
C VAL A 60 9.56 -11.63 -7.73
N ASN A 61 9.01 -10.76 -8.59
CA ASN A 61 9.72 -10.32 -9.80
C ASN A 61 10.93 -9.46 -9.51
N LEU A 62 10.88 -8.64 -8.45
CA LEU A 62 12.04 -7.93 -7.94
C LEU A 62 13.10 -8.91 -7.44
N GLY A 63 12.69 -9.93 -6.68
CA GLY A 63 13.60 -10.97 -6.23
C GLY A 63 14.30 -11.71 -7.39
N LEU A 64 13.53 -12.09 -8.42
CA LEU A 64 14.08 -12.69 -9.64
C LEU A 64 15.04 -11.73 -10.37
N CYS A 65 14.72 -10.44 -10.42
CA CYS A 65 15.61 -9.44 -11.01
C CYS A 65 16.96 -9.40 -10.29
N LEU A 66 16.96 -9.42 -8.96
CA LEU A 66 18.18 -9.39 -8.14
C LEU A 66 18.99 -10.68 -8.24
N ALA A 67 18.32 -11.83 -8.29
CA ALA A 67 18.98 -13.12 -8.42
C ALA A 67 19.70 -13.29 -9.78
N TRP A 68 19.21 -12.60 -10.81
CA TRP A 68 19.72 -12.65 -12.18
C TRP A 68 20.66 -11.51 -12.58
N VAL A 69 21.04 -10.65 -11.63
CA VAL A 69 22.06 -9.60 -11.87
C VAL A 69 23.34 -10.22 -12.42
N ASP A 70 24.04 -9.48 -13.28
CA ASP A 70 25.26 -9.94 -13.97
C ASP A 70 25.06 -11.28 -14.69
N ASN A 71 23.92 -11.42 -15.39
CA ASN A 71 23.51 -12.61 -16.15
C ASN A 71 23.46 -13.89 -15.31
N GLY A 72 23.15 -13.78 -14.01
CA GLY A 72 22.98 -14.94 -13.13
C GLY A 72 24.27 -15.69 -12.80
N THR A 73 25.44 -15.08 -12.98
CA THR A 73 26.74 -15.68 -12.63
C THR A 73 26.82 -16.13 -11.16
N ARG A 74 26.00 -15.54 -10.28
CA ARG A 74 25.91 -15.84 -8.84
C ARG A 74 24.51 -16.29 -8.40
N LEU A 75 23.73 -16.87 -9.32
CA LEU A 75 22.30 -17.16 -9.14
C LEU A 75 21.98 -17.90 -7.83
N GLU A 76 22.69 -18.98 -7.51
CA GLU A 76 22.43 -19.78 -6.30
C GLU A 76 22.67 -18.99 -5.00
N THR A 77 23.77 -18.24 -4.93
CA THR A 77 24.10 -17.43 -3.75
C THR A 77 23.14 -16.25 -3.59
N LEU A 78 22.83 -15.56 -4.68
CA LEU A 78 21.92 -14.42 -4.66
C LEU A 78 20.47 -14.85 -4.38
N SER A 79 20.01 -15.97 -4.94
CA SER A 79 18.66 -16.48 -4.69
C SER A 79 18.42 -16.76 -3.21
N LYS A 80 19.39 -17.39 -2.52
CA LYS A 80 19.31 -17.62 -1.07
C LYS A 80 19.27 -16.31 -0.29
N SER A 81 20.16 -15.37 -0.63
CA SER A 81 20.21 -14.06 0.04
C SER A 81 18.92 -13.26 -0.16
N VAL A 82 18.36 -13.27 -1.37
CA VAL A 82 17.14 -12.54 -1.73
C VAL A 82 15.88 -13.14 -1.10
N ALA A 83 15.83 -14.46 -0.92
CA ALA A 83 14.68 -15.14 -0.30
C ALA A 83 14.44 -14.71 1.16
N GLU A 84 15.50 -14.33 1.88
CA GLU A 84 15.43 -13.88 3.28
C GLU A 84 15.14 -12.37 3.40
N GLN A 85 15.19 -11.62 2.29
CA GLN A 85 15.00 -10.18 2.30
C GLN A 85 13.52 -9.80 2.22
N ASN A 86 13.16 -8.78 3.01
CA ASN A 86 11.90 -8.08 2.77
C ASN A 86 12.02 -7.14 1.56
N ILE A 87 10.88 -6.69 1.04
CA ILE A 87 10.85 -5.86 -0.18
C ILE A 87 11.67 -4.55 -0.05
N HIS A 88 11.75 -3.96 1.14
CA HIS A 88 12.53 -2.72 1.33
C HIS A 88 14.02 -2.98 1.11
N THR A 89 14.57 -4.03 1.72
CA THR A 89 15.96 -4.44 1.51
C THR A 89 16.25 -4.81 0.05
N LYS A 90 15.28 -5.44 -0.64
CA LYS A 90 15.40 -5.72 -2.09
C LYS A 90 15.45 -4.43 -2.93
N LEU A 91 14.65 -3.42 -2.59
CA LEU A 91 14.68 -2.12 -3.29
C LEU A 91 16.02 -1.40 -3.08
N GLU A 92 16.59 -1.44 -1.88
CA GLU A 92 17.92 -0.87 -1.60
C GLU A 92 19.02 -1.60 -2.38
N ALA A 93 18.95 -2.93 -2.45
CA ALA A 93 19.87 -3.73 -3.25
C ALA A 93 19.77 -3.37 -4.74
N LEU A 94 18.55 -3.23 -5.27
CA LEU A 94 18.34 -2.80 -6.66
C LEU A 94 18.92 -1.42 -6.91
N LEU A 95 18.68 -0.46 -6.02
CA LEU A 95 19.21 0.90 -6.13
C LEU A 95 20.74 0.90 -6.20
N LYS A 96 21.39 0.08 -5.37
CA LYS A 96 22.85 -0.08 -5.40
C LYS A 96 23.34 -0.62 -6.75
N HIS A 97 22.73 -1.69 -7.26
CA HIS A 97 23.11 -2.25 -8.55
C HIS A 97 22.88 -1.28 -9.71
N VAL A 98 21.79 -0.51 -9.67
CA VAL A 98 21.50 0.56 -10.65
C VAL A 98 22.59 1.63 -10.62
N ALA A 99 23.02 2.06 -9.44
CA ALA A 99 24.05 3.08 -9.28
C ALA A 99 25.44 2.60 -9.74
N GLU A 100 25.75 1.32 -9.54
CA GLU A 100 26.99 0.70 -10.00
C GLU A 100 27.01 0.51 -11.53
N LYS A 101 25.88 0.10 -12.11
CA LYS A 101 25.80 -0.25 -13.54
C LYS A 101 25.58 0.95 -14.46
N PHE A 102 24.84 1.96 -14.00
CA PHE A 102 24.40 3.07 -14.84
C PHE A 102 24.91 4.42 -14.33
N PRO A 103 25.46 5.27 -15.23
CA PRO A 103 25.89 6.62 -14.87
C PRO A 103 24.76 7.44 -14.26
N ALA A 104 25.10 8.31 -13.30
CA ALA A 104 24.20 9.29 -12.70
C ALA A 104 23.52 10.15 -13.79
N GLY A 105 22.21 10.40 -13.64
CA GLY A 105 21.41 11.19 -14.58
C GLY A 105 21.11 10.52 -15.92
N SER A 106 21.62 9.31 -16.17
CA SER A 106 21.24 8.57 -17.39
C SER A 106 19.76 8.20 -17.36
N LYS A 107 19.09 8.23 -18.53
CA LYS A 107 17.66 7.92 -18.66
C LYS A 107 17.26 6.60 -17.98
N ARG A 108 18.13 5.59 -18.10
CA ARG A 108 17.96 4.25 -17.52
C ARG A 108 18.06 4.24 -16.01
N ARG A 109 19.02 4.97 -15.43
CA ARG A 109 19.12 5.13 -13.97
C ARG A 109 17.90 5.84 -13.40
N VAL A 110 17.52 6.97 -14.00
CA VAL A 110 16.35 7.76 -13.57
C VAL A 110 15.07 6.94 -13.60
N ALA A 111 14.88 6.12 -14.64
CA ALA A 111 13.68 5.29 -14.75
C ALA A 111 13.61 4.21 -13.64
N TYR A 112 14.73 3.58 -13.32
CA TYR A 112 14.79 2.65 -12.18
C TYR A 112 14.58 3.35 -10.85
N GLU A 113 15.22 4.51 -10.62
CA GLU A 113 15.05 5.29 -9.39
C GLU A 113 13.60 5.72 -9.18
N CYS A 114 12.93 6.21 -10.23
CA CYS A 114 11.51 6.56 -10.20
C CYS A 114 10.61 5.35 -9.91
N TRP A 115 10.90 4.20 -10.54
CA TRP A 115 10.17 2.96 -10.27
C TRP A 115 10.35 2.52 -8.80
N ILE A 116 11.58 2.55 -8.27
CA ILE A 116 11.90 2.20 -6.88
C ILE A 116 11.12 3.09 -5.91
N GLU A 117 11.09 4.39 -6.15
CA GLU A 117 10.38 5.36 -5.32
C GLU A 117 8.87 5.07 -5.30
N ARG A 118 8.26 4.83 -6.47
CA ARG A 118 6.84 4.50 -6.55
C ARG A 118 6.49 3.18 -5.86
N VAL A 119 7.33 2.14 -5.99
CA VAL A 119 7.14 0.89 -5.23
C VAL A 119 7.28 1.13 -3.72
N HIS A 120 8.20 2.01 -3.29
CA HIS A 120 8.32 2.36 -1.88
C HIS A 120 7.06 3.03 -1.35
N VAL A 121 6.48 3.98 -2.09
CA VAL A 121 5.20 4.62 -1.73
C VAL A 121 4.08 3.56 -1.66
N ALA A 122 3.96 2.69 -2.66
CA ALA A 122 2.97 1.62 -2.68
C ALA A 122 3.14 0.65 -1.50
N ARG A 123 4.38 0.33 -1.11
CA ARG A 123 4.68 -0.49 0.08
C ARG A 123 4.15 0.16 1.36
N VAL A 124 4.38 1.46 1.55
CA VAL A 124 3.93 2.18 2.74
C VAL A 124 2.40 2.15 2.83
N GLN A 125 1.73 2.45 1.72
CA GLN A 125 0.26 2.41 1.64
C GLN A 125 -0.29 1.01 1.87
N ARG A 126 0.29 -0.02 1.25
CA ARG A 126 -0.09 -1.42 1.47
C ARG A 126 0.05 -1.83 2.93
N ASN A 127 1.14 -1.44 3.59
CA ASN A 127 1.35 -1.79 5.00
C ASN A 127 0.28 -1.16 5.89
N GLN A 128 -0.13 0.09 5.62
CA GLN A 128 -1.24 0.72 6.33
C GLN A 128 -2.56 -0.06 6.11
N MET A 129 -2.83 -0.48 4.88
CA MET A 129 -4.04 -1.25 4.52
C MET A 129 -4.07 -2.65 5.15
N VAL A 130 -2.94 -3.33 5.26
CA VAL A 130 -2.87 -4.71 5.79
C VAL A 130 -2.94 -4.76 7.32
N HIS A 131 -2.41 -3.74 8.00
CA HIS A 131 -2.29 -3.75 9.46
C HIS A 131 -3.44 -3.03 10.19
N GLY A 132 -4.41 -2.49 9.47
CA GLY A 132 -5.56 -1.82 10.07
C GLY A 132 -6.80 -2.72 10.20
N ARG A 133 -7.82 -2.17 10.85
CA ARG A 133 -9.15 -2.78 11.02
C ARG A 133 -10.12 -2.09 10.08
N TRP A 134 -10.87 -2.88 9.32
CA TRP A 134 -11.74 -2.39 8.27
C TRP A 134 -13.20 -2.27 8.71
N GLY A 135 -13.86 -1.21 8.25
CA GLY A 135 -15.29 -0.97 8.42
C GLY A 135 -15.88 -0.30 7.18
N ILE A 136 -17.22 -0.28 7.08
CA ILE A 136 -17.95 0.36 5.99
C ILE A 136 -18.82 1.46 6.58
N GLU A 137 -18.65 2.66 6.06
CA GLU A 137 -19.52 3.82 6.28
C GLU A 137 -20.38 4.03 5.02
N ALA A 138 -21.51 3.31 4.97
CA ALA A 138 -22.35 3.21 3.79
C ALA A 138 -23.08 4.52 3.45
N HIS A 139 -23.32 5.40 4.43
CA HIS A 139 -23.96 6.69 4.18
C HIS A 139 -23.06 7.63 3.40
N ARG A 140 -21.75 7.58 3.67
CA ARG A 140 -20.74 8.45 3.03
C ARG A 140 -20.03 7.75 1.87
N HIS A 141 -20.43 6.52 1.54
CA HIS A 141 -19.77 5.68 0.55
C HIS A 141 -18.26 5.52 0.81
N LYS A 142 -17.89 5.34 2.09
CA LYS A 142 -16.50 5.17 2.51
C LYS A 142 -16.22 3.77 3.06
N VAL A 143 -15.03 3.29 2.74
CA VAL A 143 -14.36 2.14 3.34
C VAL A 143 -13.36 2.70 4.35
N VAL A 144 -13.54 2.37 5.62
CA VAL A 144 -12.76 2.93 6.73
C VAL A 144 -11.70 1.94 7.16
N ASN A 145 -10.46 2.40 7.29
CA ASN A 145 -9.36 1.65 7.86
C ASN A 145 -8.83 2.34 9.12
N VAL A 146 -8.90 1.65 10.25
CA VAL A 146 -8.39 2.14 11.53
C VAL A 146 -7.05 1.47 11.84
N VAL A 147 -5.98 2.25 11.82
CA VAL A 147 -4.61 1.79 12.12
C VAL A 147 -4.24 2.22 13.54
N GLY A 148 -3.44 1.40 14.24
CA GLY A 148 -3.00 1.66 15.61
C GLY A 148 -3.74 0.84 16.67
N LEU A 149 -3.21 0.89 17.90
CA LEU A 149 -3.74 0.12 19.03
C LEU A 149 -4.96 0.82 19.65
N PRO A 150 -6.00 0.07 20.08
CA PRO A 150 -7.13 0.65 20.81
C PRO A 150 -6.77 1.42 22.08
N SER A 151 -5.63 1.11 22.70
CA SER A 151 -5.14 1.76 23.92
C SER A 151 -4.18 2.93 23.67
N GLY A 152 -3.93 3.30 22.42
CA GLY A 152 -3.01 4.38 22.04
C GLY A 152 -3.55 5.22 20.89
N THR A 153 -2.65 5.94 20.21
CA THR A 153 -3.04 6.76 19.06
C THR A 153 -3.55 5.89 17.93
N GLN A 154 -4.76 6.21 17.46
CA GLN A 154 -5.36 5.61 16.29
C GLN A 154 -5.45 6.64 15.17
N GLN A 155 -5.30 6.16 13.94
CA GLN A 155 -5.56 6.95 12.75
C GLN A 155 -6.70 6.31 11.97
N CYS A 156 -7.70 7.12 11.65
CA CYS A 156 -8.79 6.75 10.75
C CYS A 156 -8.40 7.20 9.33
N ILE A 157 -8.37 6.27 8.39
CA ILE A 157 -8.13 6.55 6.99
C ILE A 157 -9.37 6.11 6.22
N GLU A 158 -9.94 7.02 5.45
CA GLU A 158 -11.12 6.76 4.64
C GLU A 158 -10.69 6.56 3.18
N TYR A 159 -11.24 5.53 2.56
CA TYR A 159 -11.06 5.22 1.15
C TYR A 159 -12.43 5.17 0.47
N THR A 160 -12.45 5.56 -0.79
CA THR A 160 -13.48 5.19 -1.75
C THR A 160 -13.11 3.86 -2.40
N LEU A 161 -14.10 3.18 -3.01
CA LEU A 161 -13.81 1.98 -3.80
C LEU A 161 -12.95 2.33 -5.02
N GLU A 162 -13.15 3.52 -5.59
CA GLU A 162 -12.36 4.06 -6.69
C GLU A 162 -10.89 4.26 -6.30
N GLU A 163 -10.59 4.74 -5.09
CA GLU A 163 -9.21 4.87 -4.61
C GLU A 163 -8.54 3.50 -4.42
N LEU A 164 -9.28 2.49 -3.96
CA LEU A 164 -8.77 1.12 -3.85
C LEU A 164 -8.55 0.47 -5.23
N THR A 165 -9.40 0.77 -6.20
CA THR A 165 -9.22 0.35 -7.60
C THR A 165 -7.99 1.03 -8.22
N ALA A 166 -7.87 2.35 -8.09
CA ALA A 166 -6.73 3.10 -8.59
C ALA A 166 -5.41 2.62 -7.99
N PHE A 167 -5.41 2.22 -6.71
CA PHE A 167 -4.24 1.62 -6.09
C PHE A 167 -3.85 0.28 -6.73
N ASN A 168 -4.82 -0.60 -7.01
CA ASN A 168 -4.57 -1.84 -7.74
C ASN A 168 -4.03 -1.59 -9.17
N GLU A 169 -4.56 -0.58 -9.86
CA GLU A 169 -4.08 -0.19 -11.19
C GLU A 169 -2.62 0.30 -11.15
N GLU A 170 -2.25 1.05 -10.12
CA GLU A 170 -0.85 1.47 -9.90
C GLU A 170 0.07 0.26 -9.69
N LEU A 171 -0.34 -0.72 -8.88
CA LEU A 171 0.45 -1.95 -8.70
C LEU A 171 0.66 -2.70 -10.02
N LEU A 172 -0.38 -2.83 -10.84
CA LEU A 172 -0.28 -3.43 -12.18
C LEU A 172 0.62 -2.61 -13.12
N ALA A 173 0.58 -1.28 -13.03
CA ALA A 173 1.47 -0.41 -13.79
C ALA A 173 2.94 -0.62 -13.39
N LEU A 174 3.22 -0.71 -12.08
CA LEU A 174 4.56 -0.98 -11.55
C LEU A 174 5.09 -2.34 -11.99
N GLU A 175 4.26 -3.37 -11.99
CA GLU A 175 4.63 -4.70 -12.51
C GLU A 175 5.08 -4.62 -13.98
N ARG A 176 4.24 -4.03 -14.84
CA ARG A 176 4.52 -3.88 -16.27
C ARG A 176 5.77 -3.04 -16.50
N GLU A 177 5.97 -2.01 -15.69
CA GLU A 177 7.14 -1.16 -15.77
C GLU A 177 8.42 -1.91 -15.42
N LEU A 178 8.43 -2.72 -14.35
CA LEU A 178 9.60 -3.55 -14.03
C LEU A 178 9.94 -4.51 -15.17
N ALA A 179 8.94 -5.16 -15.75
CA ALA A 179 9.14 -6.05 -16.90
C ALA A 179 9.74 -5.29 -18.10
N ARG A 180 9.25 -4.08 -18.38
CA ARG A 180 9.79 -3.20 -19.42
C ARG A 180 11.23 -2.81 -19.14
N LEU A 181 11.55 -2.39 -17.91
CA LEU A 181 12.89 -1.99 -17.49
C LEU A 181 13.88 -3.15 -17.68
N ARG A 182 13.54 -4.34 -17.18
CA ARG A 182 14.36 -5.56 -17.33
C ARG A 182 14.62 -5.94 -18.78
N LYS A 183 13.62 -5.76 -19.66
CA LYS A 183 13.75 -6.08 -21.09
C LYS A 183 14.67 -5.10 -21.83
N HIS A 184 14.59 -3.81 -21.52
CA HIS A 184 15.33 -2.78 -22.26
C HIS A 184 16.71 -2.50 -21.66
N TRP A 185 16.83 -2.57 -20.33
CA TRP A 185 18.03 -2.20 -19.57
C TRP A 185 18.31 -3.23 -18.47
N PRO A 186 18.70 -4.46 -18.84
CA PRO A 186 18.99 -5.50 -17.87
C PRO A 186 20.11 -5.04 -16.91
N ILE A 187 19.91 -5.30 -15.63
CA ILE A 187 20.89 -5.08 -14.55
C ILE A 187 21.68 -6.35 -14.31
#